data_AF-A0A519UW80-F1
#
_entry.id   AF-A0A519UW80-F1
#
_cell.length_a   1.000
_cell.length_b   1.000
_cell.length_c   1.000
_cell.angle_alpha   90.00
_cell.angle_beta   90.00
_cell.angle_gamma   90.00
#
_symmetry.space_group_name_H-M   'P 1'
#
loop_
_entity.id
_entity.type
_entity.pdbx_description
1 polymer ?
#
loop_
_entity_poly.entity_id
_entity_poly.type
_entity_poly.pdbx_seq_one_letter_code
_entity_poly.pdbx_strand_id
1 'polypeptide(L)'
;MNRLFQLCLLISGLALVVLLLGMARHAAALWQPAAVVAAVGLALGIKVVPPLRSYQYTAWIVVAVVAGMVYPTAFRQWGGIDLRNKWLILVVVQLVMFGMGIQMRIRDFTGLAT
;
A
#
# COMPACT_ATOMS: atom_id res chain seq x y z
N MET A 1 3.07 -18.10 -15.19
CA MET A 1 2.95 -16.85 -14.41
C MET A 1 2.00 -16.94 -13.21
N ASN A 2 0.94 -17.77 -13.22
CA ASN A 2 0.03 -17.93 -12.06
C ASN A 2 0.68 -18.53 -10.81
N ARG A 3 1.66 -19.42 -10.97
CA ARG A 3 2.34 -20.11 -9.86
C ARG A 3 3.07 -19.15 -8.91
N LEU A 4 3.68 -18.07 -9.41
CA LEU A 4 4.40 -17.09 -8.58
C LEU A 4 3.45 -16.28 -7.69
N PHE A 5 2.31 -15.86 -8.26
CA PHE A 5 1.28 -15.13 -7.51
C PHE A 5 0.52 -16.04 -6.54
N GLN A 6 0.31 -17.32 -6.89
CA GLN A 6 -0.20 -18.33 -5.95
C GLN A 6 0.78 -18.58 -4.79
N LEU A 7 2.09 -18.60 -5.06
CA LEU A 7 3.12 -18.67 -4.02
C LEU A 7 3.09 -17.44 -3.12
N CYS A 8 2.95 -16.24 -3.68
CA CYS A 8 2.78 -15.00 -2.89
C CYS A 8 1.55 -15.05 -1.98
N LEU A 9 0.44 -15.63 -2.44
CA LEU A 9 -0.77 -15.81 -1.63
C LEU A 9 -0.52 -16.79 -0.47
N LEU A 10 0.19 -17.89 -0.74
CA LEU A 10 0.58 -18.88 0.28
C LEU A 10 1.54 -18.28 1.31
N ILE A 11 2.53 -17.50 0.84
CA ILE A 11 3.48 -16.76 1.68
C ILE A 11 2.74 -15.72 2.53
N SER A 12 1.74 -15.03 1.99
CA SER A 12 0.90 -14.09 2.75
C SER A 12 0.14 -14.80 3.87
N GLY A 13 -0.47 -15.96 3.58
CA GLY A 13 -1.15 -16.78 4.59
C GLY A 13 -0.19 -17.25 5.70
N LEU A 14 0.99 -17.74 5.32
CA LEU A 14 2.03 -18.16 6.26
C LEU A 14 2.56 -16.98 7.10
N ALA A 15 2.77 -15.81 6.49
CA ALA A 15 3.19 -14.59 7.17
C ALA A 15 2.12 -14.07 8.16
N LEU A 16 0.84 -14.27 7.85
CA LEU A 16 -0.28 -13.93 8.74
C LEU A 16 -0.29 -14.84 9.98
N VAL A 17 -0.03 -16.14 9.81
CA VAL A 17 0.13 -17.07 10.93
C VAL A 17 1.34 -16.68 11.80
N VAL A 18 2.48 -16.35 11.19
CA VAL A 18 3.69 -15.88 11.90
C VAL A 18 3.43 -14.57 12.64
N LEU A 19 2.64 -13.66 12.07
CA LEU A 19 2.24 -12.42 12.71
C LEU A 19 1.38 -12.67 13.96
N LEU A 20 0.38 -13.55 13.87
CA LEU A 20 -0.46 -13.92 15.01
C LEU A 20 0.36 -14.58 16.14
N LEU A 21 1.30 -15.47 15.78
CA LEU A 21 2.22 -16.07 16.72
C LEU A 21 3.21 -15.06 17.32
N GLY A 22 3.67 -14.09 16.53
CA GLY A 22 4.57 -13.02 16.97
C GLY A 22 3.90 -12.04 17.93
N MET A 23 2.63 -11.71 17.70
CA MET A 23 1.80 -10.93 18.63
C MET A 23 1.60 -11.68 19.95
N ALA A 24 1.29 -12.99 19.90
CA ALA A 24 1.11 -13.82 21.08
C ALA A 24 2.40 -13.97 21.92
N ARG A 25 3.57 -13.84 21.28
CA ARG A 25 4.89 -13.93 21.93
C ARG A 25 5.46 -12.56 22.34
N HIS A 26 4.75 -11.44 22.09
CA HIS A 26 5.21 -10.06 22.29
C HIS A 26 6.61 -9.76 21.70
N ALA A 27 7.04 -10.50 20.67
CA ALA A 27 8.36 -10.38 20.10
C ALA A 27 8.38 -9.28 19.02
N ALA A 28 8.78 -8.07 19.40
CA ALA A 28 8.79 -6.89 18.53
C ALA A 28 9.51 -7.09 17.19
N ALA A 29 10.62 -7.81 17.21
CA ALA A 29 11.42 -8.09 16.03
C ALA A 29 10.74 -9.02 15.00
N LEU A 30 9.74 -9.81 15.42
CA LEU A 30 9.08 -10.78 14.54
C LEU A 30 7.75 -10.26 13.97
N TRP A 31 6.92 -9.60 14.78
CA TRP A 31 5.59 -9.17 14.30
C TRP A 31 5.67 -8.00 13.31
N GLN A 32 6.67 -7.12 13.45
CA GLN A 32 6.87 -5.97 12.58
C GLN A 32 7.16 -6.36 11.11
N PRO A 33 8.23 -7.12 10.80
CA PRO A 33 8.49 -7.53 9.42
C PRO A 33 7.40 -8.47 8.89
N ALA A 34 6.83 -9.34 9.75
CA ALA A 34 5.73 -10.21 9.35
C ALA A 34 4.49 -9.44 8.89
N ALA A 35 4.16 -8.31 9.52
CA ALA A 35 3.04 -7.45 9.11
C ALA A 35 3.22 -6.86 7.72
N VAL A 36 4.42 -6.37 7.42
CA VAL A 36 4.73 -5.79 6.11
C VAL A 36 4.74 -6.88 5.04
N VAL A 37 5.36 -8.04 5.31
CA VAL A 37 5.40 -9.17 4.37
C VAL A 37 4.00 -9.74 4.13
N ALA A 38 3.17 -9.87 5.16
CA ALA A 38 1.79 -10.33 5.02
C ALA A 38 0.97 -9.37 4.14
N ALA A 39 1.08 -8.07 4.38
CA ALA A 39 0.39 -7.04 3.59
C ALA A 39 0.86 -7.03 2.12
N VAL A 40 2.18 -7.05 1.87
CA VAL A 40 2.75 -7.08 0.52
C VAL A 40 2.35 -8.35 -0.22
N GLY A 41 2.44 -9.51 0.45
CA GLY A 41 2.01 -10.79 -0.10
C GLY A 41 0.53 -10.80 -0.45
N LEU A 42 -0.31 -10.14 0.36
CA LEU A 42 -1.75 -10.02 0.12
C LEU A 42 -2.02 -9.12 -1.10
N ALA A 43 -1.36 -7.96 -1.18
CA ALA A 43 -1.49 -7.05 -2.31
C ALA A 43 -1.05 -7.67 -3.64
N LEU A 44 -0.02 -8.52 -3.63
CA LEU A 44 0.41 -9.29 -4.79
C LEU A 44 -0.52 -10.47 -5.08
N GLY A 45 -0.96 -11.20 -4.06
CA GLY A 45 -1.79 -12.40 -4.17
C GLY A 45 -3.21 -12.12 -4.66
N ILE A 46 -3.78 -10.95 -4.34
CA ILE A 46 -5.10 -10.51 -4.81
C ILE A 46 -5.23 -10.55 -6.35
N LYS A 47 -4.12 -10.39 -7.08
CA LYS A 47 -4.08 -10.44 -8.55
C LYS A 47 -4.47 -11.82 -9.13
N VAL A 48 -4.36 -12.89 -8.35
CA VAL A 48 -4.74 -14.27 -8.78
C VAL A 48 -6.25 -14.43 -8.85
N VAL A 49 -7.00 -13.70 -8.02
CA VAL A 49 -8.44 -13.86 -7.87
C VAL A 49 -9.14 -12.95 -8.88
N PRO A 50 -9.80 -13.48 -9.93
CA PRO A 50 -10.35 -12.67 -11.02
C PRO A 50 -11.26 -11.51 -10.58
N PRO A 51 -12.21 -11.68 -9.63
CA PRO A 51 -13.05 -10.57 -9.19
C PRO A 51 -12.31 -9.54 -8.33
N LEU A 52 -11.19 -9.90 -7.70
CA LEU A 52 -10.47 -9.00 -6.79
C LEU A 52 -9.33 -8.23 -7.48
N ARG A 53 -9.05 -8.49 -8.76
CA ARG A 53 -7.93 -7.89 -9.50
C ARG A 53 -8.00 -6.36 -9.58
N SER A 54 -9.19 -5.78 -9.64
CA SER A 54 -9.42 -4.33 -9.64
C SER A 54 -9.01 -3.66 -8.32
N TYR A 55 -9.01 -4.41 -7.20
CA TYR A 55 -8.64 -3.91 -5.88
C TYR A 55 -7.13 -3.92 -5.61
N GLN A 56 -6.30 -4.32 -6.58
CA GLN A 56 -4.85 -4.38 -6.40
C GLN A 56 -4.27 -3.00 -6.00
N TYR A 57 -4.78 -1.91 -6.58
CA TYR A 57 -4.38 -0.55 -6.21
C TYR A 57 -4.71 -0.24 -4.74
N THR A 58 -5.95 -0.53 -4.31
CA THR A 58 -6.38 -0.36 -2.92
C THR A 58 -5.54 -1.19 -1.95
N ALA A 59 -5.18 -2.42 -2.32
CA ALA A 59 -4.35 -3.27 -1.49
C ALA A 59 -2.93 -2.70 -1.30
N TRP A 60 -2.36 -2.05 -2.32
CA TRP A 60 -1.08 -1.34 -2.19
C TRP A 60 -1.15 -0.10 -1.28
N ILE A 61 -2.30 0.59 -1.23
CA ILE A 61 -2.52 1.66 -0.26
C ILE A 61 -2.45 1.10 1.16
N VAL A 62 -3.10 -0.05 1.43
CA VAL A 62 -3.04 -0.72 2.74
C VAL A 62 -1.61 -1.09 3.11
N VAL A 63 -0.84 -1.62 2.16
CA VAL A 63 0.59 -1.92 2.37
C VAL A 63 1.36 -0.68 2.81
N ALA A 64 1.17 0.45 2.12
CA ALA A 64 1.85 1.70 2.45
C ALA A 64 1.48 2.19 3.87
N VAL A 65 0.21 2.10 4.24
CA VAL A 65 -0.27 2.47 5.59
C VAL A 65 0.33 1.55 6.66
N VAL A 66 0.29 0.23 6.46
CA VAL A 66 0.87 -0.75 7.39
C VAL A 66 2.37 -0.52 7.55
N ALA A 67 3.11 -0.34 6.45
CA ALA A 67 4.53 -0.05 6.50
C ALA A 67 4.83 1.25 7.26
N GLY A 68 4.03 2.31 7.03
CA GLY A 68 4.15 3.58 7.74
C GLY A 68 3.89 3.47 9.24
N MET A 69 2.92 2.65 9.65
CA MET A 69 2.59 2.43 11.07
C MET A 69 3.63 1.54 11.77
N VAL A 70 4.15 0.52 11.09
CA VAL A 70 5.11 -0.43 11.67
C VAL A 70 6.52 0.16 11.77
N TYR A 71 6.95 0.92 10.76
CA TYR A 71 8.29 1.53 10.70
C TYR A 71 8.23 3.05 10.54
N PRO A 72 7.69 3.80 11.51
CA PRO A 72 7.50 5.25 11.39
C PRO A 72 8.82 6.02 11.24
N THR A 73 9.93 5.48 11.76
CA THR A 73 11.28 6.07 11.63
C THR A 73 11.77 6.04 10.18
N ALA A 74 11.40 5.03 9.40
CA ALA A 74 11.76 4.93 7.99
C ALA A 74 11.07 6.00 7.12
N PHE A 75 9.95 6.57 7.59
CA PHE A 75 9.19 7.61 6.88
C PHE A 75 9.36 9.01 7.49
N ARG A 76 10.28 9.19 8.45
CA ARG A 76 10.65 10.52 8.96
C ARG A 76 11.67 11.19 8.06
N GLN A 77 12.81 10.55 7.85
CA GLN A 77 13.93 11.15 7.14
C GLN A 77 14.59 10.10 6.26
N TRP A 78 14.84 10.44 5.00
CA TRP A 78 15.69 9.67 4.10
C TRP A 78 16.94 10.49 3.84
N GLY A 79 18.06 10.09 4.44
CA GLY A 79 19.29 10.86 4.40
C GLY A 79 19.09 12.26 5.00
N GLY A 80 19.26 13.30 4.19
CA GLY A 80 19.06 14.71 4.58
C GLY A 80 17.68 15.29 4.25
N ILE A 81 16.77 14.51 3.66
CA ILE A 81 15.44 14.99 3.26
C ILE A 81 14.41 14.51 4.30
N ASP A 82 13.79 15.46 4.99
CA ASP A 82 12.63 15.19 5.86
C ASP A 82 11.39 14.95 4.98
N LEU A 83 10.89 13.71 4.97
CA LEU A 83 9.69 13.35 4.19
C LEU A 83 8.43 14.00 4.75
N ARG A 84 8.48 14.52 5.98
CA ARG A 84 7.39 15.26 6.62
C ARG A 84 7.42 16.74 6.27
N ASN A 85 8.36 17.18 5.42
CA ASN A 85 8.38 18.54 4.93
C ASN A 85 7.06 18.85 4.20
N LYS A 86 6.32 19.84 4.71
CA LYS A 86 5.04 20.26 4.16
C LYS A 86 5.13 20.59 2.67
N TRP A 87 6.24 21.16 2.23
CA TRP A 87 6.44 21.53 0.83
C TRP A 87 6.51 20.30 -0.08
N LEU A 88 7.18 19.22 0.36
CA LEU A 88 7.24 17.96 -0.37
C LEU A 88 5.84 17.33 -0.49
N ILE A 89 5.09 17.29 0.62
CA ILE A 89 3.71 16.75 0.63
C ILE A 89 2.82 17.56 -0.32
N LEU A 90 2.90 18.89 -0.28
CA LEU A 90 2.15 19.76 -1.18
C LEU A 90 2.49 19.48 -2.64
N VAL A 91 3.78 19.37 -3.01
CA VAL A 91 4.19 19.07 -4.38
C VAL A 91 3.65 17.71 -4.84
N VAL A 92 3.73 16.66 -4.00
CA VAL A 92 3.19 15.34 -4.33
C VAL A 92 1.68 15.37 -4.53
N VAL A 93 0.94 16.01 -3.62
CA VAL A 93 -0.52 16.14 -3.72
C VAL A 93 -0.92 16.94 -4.96
N GLN A 94 -0.23 18.04 -5.25
CA GLN A 94 -0.48 18.85 -6.45
C GLN A 94 -0.22 18.07 -7.74
N LEU A 95 0.81 17.23 -7.78
CA LEU A 95 1.10 16.38 -8.93
C LEU A 95 0.01 15.31 -9.14
N VAL A 96 -0.51 14.72 -8.06
CA VAL A 96 -1.64 13.76 -8.12
C VAL A 96 -2.93 14.46 -8.57
N MET A 97 -3.23 15.64 -8.03
CA MET A 97 -4.41 16.44 -8.41
C MET A 97 -4.31 16.92 -9.88
N PHE A 98 -3.12 17.35 -10.31
CA PHE A 98 -2.86 17.71 -11.69
C PHE A 98 -3.02 16.51 -12.64
N GLY A 99 -2.52 15.33 -12.25
CA GLY A 99 -2.68 14.10 -13.02
C GLY A 99 -4.15 13.73 -13.26
N MET A 100 -5.01 13.90 -12.25
CA MET A 100 -6.46 13.74 -12.40
C MET A 100 -7.07 14.85 -13.28
N GLY A 101 -6.62 16.10 -13.13
CA GLY A 101 -7.10 17.24 -13.92
C GLY A 101 -6.85 17.12 -15.43
N ILE A 102 -5.71 16.55 -15.85
CA ILE A 102 -5.40 16.31 -17.27
C ILE A 102 -6.31 15.25 -17.91
N GLN A 103 -6.87 14.33 -17.12
CA GLN A 103 -7.75 13.28 -17.63
C GLN A 103 -9.21 13.76 -17.79
N MET A 104 -9.59 14.86 -17.12
CA MET A 104 -10.93 15.43 -17.22
C MET A 104 -11.17 16.03 -18.61
N ARG A 105 -12.31 15.69 -19.20
CA ARG A 105 -12.75 16.18 -20.50
C ARG A 105 -13.80 17.26 -20.31
N ILE A 106 -13.92 18.17 -21.29
CA ILE A 106 -15.01 19.17 -21.32
C ILE A 106 -16.40 18.52 -21.22
N ARG A 107 -16.55 17.29 -21.72
CA ARG A 107 -17.78 16.49 -21.60
C ARG A 107 -18.16 16.17 -20.15
N ASP A 108 -17.20 16.02 -19.24
CA ASP A 108 -17.46 15.72 -17.83
C ASP A 108 -18.14 16.91 -17.12
N PHE A 109 -18.01 18.13 -17.68
CA PHE A 109 -18.63 19.34 -17.16
C PHE A 109 -20.02 19.63 -17.74
N THR A 110 -20.47 18.87 -18.76
CA THR A 110 -21.77 19.11 -19.40
C THR A 110 -22.97 18.77 -18.51
N GLY A 111 -22.82 17.84 -17.56
CA GLY A 111 -23.83 17.51 -16.56
C GLY A 111 -23.94 18.52 -15.41
N LEU A 112 -23.05 19.52 -15.35
CA LEU A 112 -23.05 20.58 -14.33
C LEU A 112 -23.79 21.85 -14.80
N ALA A 113 -24.10 21.96 -16.09
CA ALA A 113 -24.90 23.05 -16.64
C ALA A 113 -26.40 22.73 -16.43
N THR A 114 -26.89 22.96 -15.22
CA THR A 114 -28.32 23.21 -14.93
C THR A 114 -28.50 24.71 -14.76
#